data_AF-A0A938MP42-F1
#
_entry.id   AF-A0A938MP42-F1
#
_cell.length_a   1.000
_cell.length_b   1.000
_cell.length_c   1.000
_cell.angle_alpha   90.00
_cell.angle_beta   90.00
_cell.angle_gamma   90.00
#
_symmetry.space_group_name_H-M   'P 1'
#
loop_
_entity.id
_entity.type
_entity.pdbx_description
1 polymer ?
#
loop_
_entity_poly.entity_id
_entity_poly.type
_entity_poly.pdbx_seq_one_letter_code
_entity_poly.pdbx_strand_id
1 'polypeptide(L)'
;RRVTLPSPTDLTEDLYAQSRQLLEARAGLKGRAVRLVGVSASNLGAKGVQQLPLFPEPRQAKLREVARAVDAIRRKAGDQAIVRASLIEKAEKRKRTARNSNHVAS
;
A
#
# COMPACT_ATOMS: atom_id res chain seq x y z
N ARG A 1 11.45 11.93 6.07
CA ARG A 1 10.45 12.38 7.07
C ARG A 1 9.81 11.14 7.68
N ARG A 2 9.38 11.19 8.94
CA ARG A 2 8.66 10.12 9.64
C ARG A 2 7.46 10.71 10.38
N VAL A 3 6.43 9.90 10.63
CA VAL A 3 5.27 10.28 11.43
C VAL A 3 4.87 9.08 12.30
N THR A 4 4.42 9.35 13.52
CA THR A 4 3.79 8.35 14.38
C THR A 4 2.29 8.52 14.25
N LEU A 5 1.57 7.43 13.94
CA LEU A 5 0.11 7.47 13.85
C LEU A 5 -0.51 7.52 15.25
N PRO A 6 -1.65 8.21 15.42
CA PRO A 6 -2.31 8.35 16.72
C PRO A 6 -2.86 7.01 17.25
N SER A 7 -3.11 6.06 16.36
CA SER A 7 -3.55 4.71 16.68
C SER A 7 -2.75 3.66 15.88
N PRO A 8 -2.49 2.48 16.48
CA PRO A 8 -1.87 1.37 15.76
C PRO A 8 -2.78 0.86 14.63
N THR A 9 -2.20 0.59 13.46
CA THR A 9 -2.93 0.11 12.28
C THR A 9 -2.17 -1.02 11.58
N ASP A 10 -2.92 -1.99 11.06
CA ASP A 10 -2.48 -3.04 10.15
C ASP A 10 -3.05 -2.85 8.73
N LEU A 11 -3.76 -1.75 8.47
CA LEU A 11 -4.41 -1.48 7.20
C LEU A 11 -3.43 -0.90 6.19
N THR A 12 -3.37 -1.53 5.01
CA THR A 12 -2.53 -1.05 3.90
C THR A 12 -2.95 0.35 3.44
N GLU A 13 -4.24 0.66 3.48
CA GLU A 13 -4.82 1.95 3.10
C GLU A 13 -4.25 3.10 3.94
N ASP A 14 -4.16 2.90 5.26
CA ASP A 14 -3.65 3.91 6.19
C ASP A 14 -2.16 4.15 5.94
N LEU A 15 -1.38 3.07 5.84
CA LEU A 15 0.05 3.14 5.58
C LEU A 15 0.35 3.79 4.22
N TYR A 16 -0.43 3.47 3.18
CA TYR A 16 -0.30 4.06 1.86
C TYR A 16 -0.62 5.56 1.88
N ALA A 17 -1.73 5.97 2.49
CA ALA A 17 -2.13 7.37 2.57
C ALA A 17 -1.05 8.21 3.26
N GLN A 18 -0.53 7.72 4.39
CA GLN A 18 0.48 8.42 5.18
C GLN A 18 1.84 8.48 4.46
N SER A 19 2.26 7.36 3.85
CA SER A 19 3.48 7.31 3.05
C SER A 19 3.44 8.29 1.87
N ARG A 20 2.28 8.37 1.21
CA ARG A 20 2.05 9.29 0.10
C ARG A 20 2.10 10.75 0.56
N GLN A 21 1.46 11.10 1.67
CA GLN A 21 1.54 12.45 2.23
C GLN A 21 2.98 12.83 2.59
N LEU A 22 3.75 11.93 3.21
CA LEU A 22 5.15 12.16 3.53
C LEU A 22 6.02 12.38 2.28
N LEU A 23 5.73 11.64 1.20
CA LEU A 23 6.40 11.81 -0.09
C LEU A 23 6.05 13.15 -0.72
N GLU A 24 4.76 13.49 -0.83
CA GLU A 24 4.27 14.74 -1.42
C GLU A 24 4.79 15.97 -0.68
N ALA A 25 4.91 15.90 0.65
CA ALA A 25 5.39 17.00 1.46
C ALA A 25 6.91 17.22 1.35
N ARG A 26 7.67 16.30 0.73
CA ARG A 26 9.13 16.42 0.58
C ARG A 26 9.47 17.57 -0.37
N ALA A 27 10.11 18.61 0.17
CA ALA A 27 10.61 19.72 -0.61
C ALA A 27 11.58 19.25 -1.70
N GLY A 28 11.48 19.87 -2.88
CA GLY A 28 12.39 19.59 -4.00
C GLY A 28 12.07 18.36 -4.84
N LEU A 29 10.89 17.73 -4.69
CA LEU A 29 10.44 16.64 -5.58
C LEU A 29 9.66 17.11 -6.81
N LYS A 30 9.14 18.35 -6.83
CA LYS A 30 8.35 18.86 -7.95
C LYS A 30 9.17 18.80 -9.25
N GLY A 31 8.68 18.04 -10.23
CA GLY A 31 9.30 17.88 -11.55
C GLY A 31 10.50 16.91 -11.61
N ARG A 32 10.88 16.25 -10.50
CA ARG A 32 12.02 15.32 -10.48
C ARG A 32 11.56 13.86 -10.49
N ALA A 33 12.17 13.06 -11.36
CA ALA A 33 11.96 11.63 -11.37
C ALA A 33 12.49 10.98 -10.07
N VAL A 34 11.67 10.15 -9.44
CA VAL A 34 12.05 9.38 -8.25
C VAL A 34 12.31 7.94 -8.67
N ARG A 35 13.55 7.46 -8.46
CA ARG A 35 13.95 6.10 -8.83
C ARG A 35 13.55 5.04 -7.81
N LEU A 36 13.51 5.40 -6.52
CA LEU A 36 13.20 4.49 -5.43
C LEU A 36 12.40 5.20 -4.34
N VAL A 37 11.36 4.52 -3.84
CA VAL A 37 10.62 4.92 -2.64
C VAL A 37 10.56 3.69 -1.73
N GLY A 38 11.26 3.77 -0.59
CA GLY A 38 11.16 2.79 0.49
C GLY A 38 10.23 3.30 1.58
N VAL A 39 9.38 2.42 2.10
CA VAL A 39 8.53 2.67 3.27
C VAL A 39 8.93 1.67 4.33
N SER A 40 9.21 2.15 5.55
CA SER A 40 9.49 1.31 6.71
C SER A 40 8.55 1.68 7.85
N ALA A 41 8.18 0.68 8.64
CA ALA A 41 7.41 0.84 9.87
C ALA A 41 8.30 0.49 11.07
N SER A 42 8.11 1.21 12.17
CA SER A 42 8.72 0.94 13.47
C SER A 42 7.64 0.94 14.56
N ASN A 43 8.00 0.65 15.81
CA ASN A 43 7.05 0.52 16.94
C ASN A 43 5.97 -0.53 16.69
N LEU A 44 6.38 -1.69 16.17
CA LEU A 44 5.48 -2.81 15.93
C LEU A 44 5.07 -3.44 17.27
N GLY A 45 3.77 -3.58 17.49
CA GLY A 45 3.22 -4.27 18.64
C GLY A 45 3.00 -5.76 18.36
N ALA A 46 2.89 -6.56 19.42
CA ALA A 46 2.42 -7.93 19.30
C ALA A 46 1.04 -7.96 18.63
N LYS A 47 0.77 -9.01 17.85
CA LYS A 47 -0.55 -9.24 17.25
C LYS A 47 -1.53 -9.60 18.38
N GLY A 48 -2.11 -8.58 19.00
CA GLY A 48 -2.99 -8.70 20.17
C GLY A 48 -4.44 -8.33 19.87
N VAL A 49 -5.29 -8.56 20.86
CA VAL A 49 -6.69 -8.08 20.86
C VAL A 49 -6.65 -6.57 20.97
N GLN A 50 -6.75 -5.88 19.84
CA GLN A 50 -7.00 -4.45 19.84
C GLN A 50 -8.46 -4.25 20.26
N GLN A 51 -8.70 -3.44 21.29
CA GLN A 51 -10.06 -3.07 21.65
C GLN A 51 -10.67 -2.32 20.46
N LEU A 52 -11.67 -2.94 19.85
CA LEU A 52 -12.44 -2.29 18.80
C LEU A 52 -13.25 -1.15 19.44
N PRO A 53 -13.37 0.00 18.76
CA PRO A 53 -14.30 1.03 19.20
C PRO A 53 -15.71 0.42 19.30
N LEU A 54 -16.46 0.79 20.35
CA LEU A 54 -17.85 0.36 20.55
C LEU A 54 -18.72 0.67 19.32
N PHE A 55 -18.43 1.78 18.65
CA PHE A 55 -19.04 2.20 17.40
C PHE A 55 -17.96 2.36 16.33
N PRO A 56 -17.67 1.32 15.54
CA PRO A 56 -16.68 1.43 14.48
C PRO A 56 -17.23 2.26 13.32
N GLU A 57 -16.38 3.13 12.78
CA GLU A 57 -16.65 3.82 11.51
C GLU A 57 -16.92 2.76 10.42
N PRO A 58 -18.09 2.78 9.74
CA PRO A 58 -18.48 1.73 8.79
C PRO A 58 -17.44 1.49 7.71
N ARG A 59 -16.77 2.56 7.25
CA ARG A 59 -15.71 2.46 6.25
C ARG A 59 -14.52 1.67 6.77
N GLN A 60 -14.08 1.94 8.00
CA GLN A 60 -12.95 1.23 8.59
C GLN A 60 -13.28 -0.24 8.87
N ALA A 61 -14.51 -0.52 9.33
CA ALA A 61 -14.97 -1.90 9.52
C ALA A 61 -14.89 -2.68 8.21
N LYS A 62 -15.34 -2.07 7.11
CA LYS A 62 -15.28 -2.71 5.79
C LYS A 62 -13.84 -2.93 5.30
N LEU A 63 -12.95 -1.95 5.48
CA LEU A 63 -11.55 -2.08 5.11
C LEU A 63 -10.86 -3.23 5.88
N ARG A 64 -11.15 -3.36 7.18
CA ARG A 64 -10.63 -4.47 8.00
C ARG A 64 -11.11 -5.82 7.52
N GLU A 65 -12.39 -5.95 7.16
CA GLU A 65 -12.94 -7.19 6.61
C GLU A 65 -12.25 -7.57 5.29
N VAL A 66 -12.10 -6.60 4.38
CA VAL A 66 -11.42 -6.78 3.09
C VAL A 66 -9.96 -7.17 3.29
N ALA A 67 -9.23 -6.50 4.18
CA ALA A 67 -7.84 -6.81 4.49
C ALA A 67 -7.69 -8.26 4.98
N ARG A 68 -8.54 -8.68 5.93
CA ARG A 68 -8.55 -10.05 6.46
C ARG A 68 -8.83 -11.09 5.37
N ALA A 69 -9.78 -10.81 4.47
CA ALA A 69 -10.11 -11.70 3.37
C ALA A 69 -8.95 -11.83 2.38
N VAL A 70 -8.34 -10.70 1.99
CA VAL A 70 -7.15 -10.67 1.12
C VAL A 70 -6.00 -11.46 1.73
N ASP A 71 -5.70 -11.25 3.01
CA ASP A 71 -4.62 -11.96 3.69
C ASP A 71 -4.91 -13.46 3.81
N ALA A 72 -6.17 -13.85 4.03
CA ALA A 72 -6.57 -15.25 4.07
C ALA A 72 -6.36 -15.94 2.72
N ILE A 73 -6.70 -15.27 1.62
CA ILE A 73 -6.46 -15.77 0.27
C ILE A 73 -4.97 -15.91 0.00
N ARG A 74 -4.17 -14.86 0.30
CA ARG A 74 -2.72 -14.88 0.10
C ARG A 74 -2.02 -15.99 0.89
N ARG A 75 -2.43 -16.20 2.14
CA ARG A 75 -1.89 -17.31 2.95
C ARG A 75 -2.16 -18.69 2.35
N LYS A 76 -3.27 -18.87 1.62
CA LYS A 76 -3.66 -20.17 1.05
C LYS A 76 -3.16 -20.38 -0.38
N ALA A 77 -3.23 -19.34 -1.21
CA ALA A 77 -3.02 -19.42 -2.64
C ALA A 77 -1.77 -18.66 -3.13
N GLY A 78 -1.04 -18.01 -2.23
CA GLY A 78 0.17 -17.25 -2.52
C GLY A 78 -0.08 -15.74 -2.73
N ASP A 79 0.99 -14.96 -2.65
CA ASP A 79 0.92 -13.48 -2.62
C ASP A 79 0.30 -12.85 -3.87
N GLN A 80 0.42 -13.53 -5.02
CA GLN A 80 -0.10 -13.09 -6.31
C GLN A 80 -1.52 -13.59 -6.60
N ALA A 81 -2.11 -14.41 -5.72
CA ALA A 81 -3.44 -14.98 -5.94
C ALA A 81 -4.56 -13.93 -5.97
N ILE A 82 -4.33 -12.78 -5.33
CA ILE A 82 -5.26 -11.66 -5.35
C ILE A 82 -4.50 -10.34 -5.45
N VAL A 83 -4.91 -9.53 -6.42
CA VAL A 83 -4.37 -8.20 -6.69
C VAL A 83 -5.50 -7.17 -6.70
N ARG A 84 -5.20 -5.95 -6.24
CA ARG A 84 -6.17 -4.86 -6.32
C ARG A 84 -6.40 -4.49 -7.78
N ALA A 85 -7.67 -4.41 -8.19
CA ALA A 85 -8.04 -4.05 -9.55
C ALA A 85 -7.45 -2.70 -10.00
N SER A 86 -7.32 -1.74 -9.07
CA SER A 86 -6.68 -0.44 -9.30
C SER A 86 -5.20 -0.51 -9.71
N LEU A 87 -4.56 -1.66 -9.59
CA LEU A 87 -3.18 -1.90 -10.02
C LEU A 87 -3.06 -2.54 -11.41
N ILE A 88 -4.14 -3.12 -11.94
CA ILE A 88 -4.11 -3.91 -13.19
C ILE A 88 -3.75 -3.01 -14.38
N GLU A 89 -4.45 -1.89 -14.58
CA GLU A 89 -4.20 -0.99 -15.72
C GLU A 89 -2.76 -0.44 -15.71
N LYS A 90 -2.23 -0.14 -14.51
CA LYS A 90 -0.85 0.35 -14.34
C LYS A 90 0.17 -0.73 -14.68
N ALA A 91 -0.10 -1.98 -14.32
CA ALA A 91 0.77 -3.10 -14.65
C ALA A 91 0.82 -3.33 -16.18
N GLU A 92 -0.32 -3.29 -16.85
CA GLU A 92 -0.40 -3.45 -18.31
C GLU A 92 0.31 -2.32 -19.06
N LYS A 93 0.12 -1.07 -18.62
CA LYS A 93 0.87 0.08 -19.17
C LYS A 93 2.38 -0.11 -19.04
N ARG A 94 2.88 -0.53 -17.87
CA ARG A 94 4.32 -0.79 -17.63
C ARG A 94 4.86 -1.90 -18.54
N LYS A 95 4.14 -3.02 -18.70
CA LYS A 95 4.54 -4.11 -19.60
C LYS A 95 4.65 -3.62 -21.06
N ARG A 96 3.72 -2.78 -21.51
CA ARG A 96 3.73 -2.22 -22.87
C ARG A 96 4.93 -1.30 -23.10
N THR A 97 5.23 -0.40 -22.16
CA THR A 97 6.38 0.50 -22.27
C THR A 97 7.70 -0.28 -22.32
N ALA A 98 7.86 -1.29 -21.47
CA ALA A 98 9.06 -2.14 -21.44
C ALA A 98 9.25 -2.98 -22.73
N ARG A 99 8.15 -3.41 -23.35
CA ARG A 99 8.19 -4.15 -24.63
C ARG A 99 8.60 -3.23 -25.78
N ASN A 100 8.10 -2.01 -25.82
CA ASN A 100 8.43 -1.05 -26.87
C ASN A 100 9.88 -0.55 -26.78
N SER A 101 10.45 -0.39 -25.57
CA SER A 101 11.86 0.00 -25.42
C SER A 101 12.84 -1.04 -25.97
N ASN A 102 12.49 -2.33 -25.89
CA ASN A 102 13.35 -3.41 -26.40
C ASN A 102 13.36 -3.51 -27.92
N HIS A 103 12.34 -3.02 -28.61
CA HIS A 103 12.25 -3.09 -30.08
C HIS A 103 12.98 -1.93 -30.78
N VAL A 104 13.23 -0.83 -30.07
CA VAL A 104 13.92 0.37 -30.61
C VAL A 104 15.45 0.28 -30.42
N ALA A 105 15.93 -0.68 -29.63
CA ALA A 105 17.35 -0.89 -29.34
C ALA A 105 17.99 -2.04 -30.14
N SER A 106 17.34 -2.52 -31.21
CA SER A 106 17.83 -3.55 -32.14
C SER A 106 17.81 -3.06 -33.57
#